data_AF-A0A9X1V5S4-F1
#
_entry.id   AF-A0A9X1V5S4-F1
#
_cell.length_a   1.000
_cell.length_b   1.000
_cell.length_c   1.000
_cell.angle_alpha   90.00
_cell.angle_beta   90.00
_cell.angle_gamma   90.00
#
_symmetry.space_group_name_H-M   'P 1'
#
loop_
_entity.id
_entity.type
_entity.pdbx_description
1 polymer ?
#
loop_
_entity_poly.entity_id
_entity_poly.type
_entity_poly.pdbx_seq_one_letter_code
_entity_poly.pdbx_strand_id
1 'polypeptide(L)'
;MTEFLGVSVTEWIGYLASFFVGISFFMRNIITLRYVNSVGCLFFIVYGFLLDSWPVIITNFVIVSVNFFYLFINKKNTAEA
;
A
#
# COMPACT_ATOMS: atom_id res chain seq x y z
N MET A 1 -1.59 25.63 10.57
CA MET A 1 -2.99 25.59 10.07
C MET A 1 -3.14 24.46 9.03
N THR A 2 -2.81 23.22 9.39
CA THR A 2 -3.06 22.02 8.56
C THR A 2 -3.69 20.94 9.43
N GLU A 3 -4.67 21.35 10.23
CA GLU A 3 -5.51 20.49 11.05
C GLU A 3 -6.90 20.53 10.46
N PHE A 4 -7.43 19.37 10.09
CA PHE A 4 -8.81 19.19 9.63
C PHE A 4 -9.50 18.26 10.62
N LEU A 5 -10.60 18.72 11.24
CA LEU A 5 -11.32 18.03 12.32
C LEU A 5 -10.45 17.71 13.56
N GLY A 6 -9.43 18.52 13.84
CA GLY A 6 -8.50 18.29 14.98
C GLY A 6 -7.45 17.20 14.73
N VAL A 7 -7.35 16.71 13.48
CA VAL A 7 -6.38 15.71 13.05
C VAL A 7 -5.48 16.33 11.98
N SER A 8 -4.18 16.04 12.03
CA SER A 8 -3.23 16.57 11.06
C SER A 8 -3.45 15.95 9.67
N VAL A 9 -3.12 16.70 8.60
CA VAL A 9 -3.16 16.15 7.23
C VAL A 9 -2.28 14.89 7.11
N THR A 10 -1.16 14.85 7.82
CA THR A 10 -0.27 13.67 7.89
C THR A 10 -0.99 12.44 8.42
N GLU A 11 -1.71 12.55 9.53
CA GLU A 11 -2.48 11.44 10.10
C GLU A 11 -3.62 11.00 9.19
N TRP A 12 -4.29 11.93 8.52
CA TRP A 12 -5.31 11.59 7.50
C TRP A 12 -4.74 10.73 6.37
N ILE A 13 -3.52 11.00 5.92
CA ILE A 13 -2.83 10.16 4.91
C ILE A 13 -2.57 8.77 5.49
N GLY A 14 -2.13 8.67 6.75
CA GLY A 14 -1.93 7.39 7.44
C GLY A 14 -3.22 6.57 7.59
N TYR A 15 -4.34 7.22 7.92
CA TYR A 15 -5.65 6.57 7.99
C TYR A 15 -6.14 6.10 6.62
N LEU A 16 -5.94 6.90 5.57
CA LEU A 16 -6.28 6.53 4.20
C LEU A 16 -5.43 5.33 3.74
N ALA A 17 -4.13 5.33 4.02
CA ALA A 17 -3.23 4.22 3.73
C ALA A 17 -3.70 2.92 4.41
N SER A 18 -4.01 3.01 5.70
CA SER A 18 -4.51 1.90 6.52
C SER A 18 -5.82 1.35 5.98
N PHE A 19 -6.73 2.23 5.53
CA PHE A 19 -8.00 1.84 4.91
C PHE A 19 -7.79 1.02 3.64
N PHE A 20 -6.92 1.47 2.72
CA PHE A 20 -6.62 0.73 1.49
C PHE A 20 -5.94 -0.62 1.75
N VAL A 21 -4.99 -0.68 2.68
CA VAL A 21 -4.36 -1.97 3.07
C VAL A 21 -5.39 -2.88 3.72
N GLY A 22 -6.18 -2.36 4.67
CA GLY A 22 -7.21 -3.11 5.38
C GLY A 22 -8.27 -3.69 4.43
N ILE A 23 -8.81 -2.88 3.52
CA ILE A 23 -9.83 -3.32 2.57
C ILE A 23 -9.28 -4.36 1.57
N SER A 24 -7.98 -4.32 1.28
CA SER A 24 -7.35 -5.31 0.39
C SER A 24 -7.49 -6.75 0.91
N PHE A 25 -7.47 -6.95 2.23
CA PHE A 25 -7.61 -8.29 2.84
C PHE A 25 -9.00 -8.90 2.68
N PHE A 26 -10.02 -8.09 2.41
CA PHE A 26 -11.38 -8.57 2.15
C PHE A 26 -11.57 -9.02 0.68
N MET A 27 -10.57 -8.83 -0.18
CA MET A 27 -10.67 -9.15 -1.61
C MET A 27 -10.44 -10.63 -1.89
N ARG A 28 -11.39 -11.26 -2.59
CA ARG A 28 -11.28 -12.69 -2.98
C ARG A 28 -10.25 -12.94 -4.08
N ASN A 29 -9.99 -11.95 -4.93
CA ASN A 29 -9.03 -12.08 -6.04
C ASN A 29 -7.65 -11.60 -5.60
N ILE A 30 -6.67 -12.50 -5.62
CA ILE A 30 -5.27 -12.24 -5.24
C ILE A 30 -4.65 -11.12 -6.09
N ILE A 31 -5.02 -11.02 -7.37
CA ILE A 31 -4.51 -9.98 -8.26
C ILE A 31 -5.02 -8.61 -7.81
N THR A 32 -6.33 -8.48 -7.58
CA THR A 32 -6.95 -7.24 -7.08
C THR A 32 -6.42 -6.87 -5.70
N LEU A 33 -6.25 -7.86 -4.80
CA LEU A 33 -5.64 -7.68 -3.48
C LEU A 33 -4.26 -7.05 -3.61
N ARG A 34 -3.38 -7.56 -4.49
CA ARG A 34 -2.03 -7.03 -4.68
C ARG A 34 -2.02 -5.62 -5.26
N TYR A 35 -2.94 -5.28 -6.16
CA TYR A 35 -3.07 -3.91 -6.67
C TYR A 35 -3.47 -2.94 -5.56
N VAL A 36 -4.54 -3.25 -4.81
CA VAL A 36 -5.05 -2.35 -3.76
C VAL A 36 -4.09 -2.25 -2.59
N ASN A 37 -3.46 -3.36 -2.19
CA ASN A 37 -2.41 -3.35 -1.18
C ASN A 37 -1.21 -2.48 -1.62
N SER A 38 -0.82 -2.52 -2.89
CA SER A 38 0.25 -1.67 -3.41
C SER A 38 -0.11 -0.19 -3.36
N VAL A 39 -1.36 0.19 -3.67
CA VAL A 39 -1.85 1.57 -3.51
C VAL A 39 -1.77 2.01 -2.05
N GLY A 40 -2.26 1.19 -1.12
CA GLY A 40 -2.18 1.47 0.32
C GLY A 40 -0.73 1.62 0.82
N CYS A 41 0.18 0.75 0.39
CA CYS A 41 1.59 0.84 0.74
C CYS A 41 2.28 2.08 0.15
N LEU A 42 1.91 2.52 -1.07
CA LEU A 42 2.42 3.78 -1.62
C LEU A 42 2.03 4.99 -0.75
N PHE A 43 0.78 5.02 -0.25
CA PHE A 43 0.37 6.04 0.72
C PHE A 43 1.16 5.93 2.03
N PHE A 44 1.44 4.71 2.52
CA PHE A 44 2.28 4.52 3.70
C PHE A 44 3.73 4.97 3.51
N ILE A 45 4.29 4.87 2.31
CA ILE A 45 5.63 5.40 2.01
C ILE A 45 5.61 6.93 2.16
N VAL A 46 4.62 7.61 1.56
CA VAL A 46 4.44 9.06 1.70
C VAL A 46 4.23 9.45 3.16
N TYR A 47 3.37 8.72 3.88
CA TYR A 47 3.15 8.89 5.31
C TYR A 47 4.43 8.71 6.13
N GLY A 48 5.24 7.70 5.81
CA GLY A 48 6.51 7.43 6.46
C GLY A 48 7.51 8.57 6.27
N PHE A 49 7.56 9.19 5.08
CA PHE A 49 8.36 10.41 4.86
C PHE A 49 7.85 11.59 5.68
N LEU A 50 6.53 11.77 5.78
CA LEU A 50 5.95 12.85 6.60
C LEU A 50 6.17 12.66 8.11
N LEU A 51 6.38 11.42 8.55
CA LEU A 51 6.72 11.07 9.93
C LEU A 51 8.22 10.95 10.20
N ASP A 52 9.08 11.12 9.20
CA ASP A 52 10.51 10.77 9.26
C ASP A 52 10.77 9.33 9.77
N SER A 53 9.83 8.42 9.49
CA SER A 53 9.85 7.04 9.98
C SER A 53 10.44 6.09 8.95
N TRP A 54 11.77 5.91 9.03
CA TRP A 54 12.51 4.95 8.22
C TRP A 54 11.92 3.52 8.22
N PRO A 55 11.50 2.95 9.36
CA PRO A 55 10.90 1.62 9.38
C PRO A 55 9.64 1.52 8.52
N VAL A 56 8.78 2.54 8.51
CA VAL A 56 7.54 2.56 7.72
C VAL A 56 7.85 2.64 6.23
N ILE A 57 8.81 3.47 5.84
CA ILE A 57 9.22 3.63 4.43
C ILE A 57 9.78 2.32 3.89
N ILE A 58 10.76 1.73 4.58
CA ILE A 58 11.46 0.53 4.12
C ILE A 58 10.49 -0.65 4.01
N THR A 59 9.66 -0.87 5.03
CA THR A 59 8.72 -2.00 5.03
C THR A 59 7.71 -1.90 3.89
N ASN A 60 7.11 -0.73 3.67
CA ASN A 60 6.14 -0.56 2.60
C ASN A 60 6.77 -0.61 1.21
N PHE A 61 8.00 -0.12 1.06
CA PHE A 61 8.75 -0.25 -0.19
C PHE A 61 9.02 -1.73 -0.56
N VAL A 62 9.41 -2.54 0.42
CA VAL A 62 9.57 -3.99 0.24
C VAL A 62 8.24 -4.65 -0.14
N ILE A 63 7.14 -4.31 0.54
CA ILE A 63 5.81 -4.86 0.23
C ILE A 63 5.38 -4.52 -1.20
N VAL A 64 5.56 -3.27 -1.65
CA VAL A 64 5.26 -2.88 -3.04
C VAL A 64 6.11 -3.69 -4.02
N SER A 65 7.41 -3.84 -3.76
CA SER A 65 8.33 -4.61 -4.60
C SER A 65 7.90 -6.08 -4.72
N VAL A 66 7.52 -6.71 -3.61
CA VAL A 66 7.02 -8.09 -3.57
C VAL A 66 5.66 -8.21 -4.28
N ASN A 67 4.73 -7.29 -4.03
CA ASN A 67 3.44 -7.29 -4.71
C ASN A 67 3.61 -7.20 -6.22
N PHE A 68 4.50 -6.32 -6.68
CA PHE A 68 4.81 -6.15 -8.10
C PHE A 68 5.45 -7.41 -8.68
N PHE A 69 6.45 -7.99 -8.02
CA PHE A 69 7.11 -9.22 -8.47
C PHE A 69 6.11 -10.35 -8.73
N TYR A 70 5.20 -10.62 -7.79
CA TYR A 70 4.18 -11.66 -7.97
C TYR A 70 3.20 -11.34 -9.09
N LEU A 71 2.87 -10.07 -9.29
CA LEU A 71 1.93 -9.67 -10.34
C LEU A 71 2.52 -9.91 -11.74
N PHE A 72 3.82 -9.67 -11.91
CA PHE A 72 4.53 -9.89 -13.17
C PHE A 72 4.91 -11.35 -13.40
N ILE A 73 5.25 -12.10 -12.35
CA ILE A 73 5.69 -13.50 -12.51
C ILE A 73 4.50 -14.44 -12.75
N ASN A 74 3.35 -14.22 -12.11
CA ASN A 74 2.18 -15.10 -12.28
C ASN A 74 1.50 -14.96 -13.64
N LYS A 75 1.84 -13.94 -14.43
CA LYS A 75 1.33 -13.79 -15.80
C LYS A 75 1.96 -14.77 -16.80
N LYS A 76 3.05 -15.45 -16.44
CA LYS A 76 3.77 -16.35 -17.35
C LYS A 76 3.20 -17.77 -17.47
N ASN A 77 2.23 -18.17 -16.65
CA ASN A 77 1.70 -19.56 -16.65
C ASN A 77 0.33 -19.72 -17.34
N THR A 78 -0.14 -18.77 -18.14
CA THR A 78 -1.41 -18.92 -18.90
C THR A 78 -1.27 -18.62 -20.39
N ALA A 79 -0.04 -18.45 -20.90
CA ALA A 79 0.22 -18.27 -22.33
C ALA A 79 0.63 -19.58 -23.04
N GLU A 80 0.73 -20.70 -22.32
CA GLU A 80 1.14 -22.01 -22.86
C GLU A 80 0.17 -23.16 -22.45
N ALA A 81 -1.13 -22.89 -22.39
CA ALA A 81 -2.16 -23.94 -22.21
C ALA A 81 -3.17 -23.90 -23.36
#